data_AF-A0A7H4P7Z8-F1
#
_entry.id   AF-A0A7H4P7Z8-F1
#
_cell.length_a   1.000
_cell.length_b   1.000
_cell.length_c   1.000
_cell.angle_alpha   90.00
_cell.angle_beta   90.00
_cell.angle_gamma   90.00
#
_symmetry.space_group_name_H-M   'P 1'
#
loop_
_entity.id
_entity.type
_entity.pdbx_description
1 polymer ?
#
loop_
_entity_poly.entity_id
_entity_poly.type
_entity_poly.pdbx_seq_one_letter_code
_entity_poly.pdbx_strand_id
1 'polypeptide(L)'
;MKTILDNLREEIAQPAAGAEELIATLFAFMDEDRKSTALKALQGIIWRDGYVHGDFTGHLYPDVLPALEKWKSQGIDLYVYSSGSVAAQKLLFGYSDEGDITHLFNGISIPW
;
A
#
# COMPACT_ATOMS: atom_id res chain seq x y z
N MET A 1 17.51 -0.69 -17.86
CA MET A 1 16.61 -0.36 -16.73
C MET A 1 16.09 -1.68 -16.19
N LYS A 2 16.43 -2.06 -14.95
CA LYS A 2 15.96 -3.32 -14.35
C LYS A 2 14.46 -3.21 -14.07
N THR A 3 13.69 -4.21 -14.43
CA THR A 3 12.26 -4.31 -14.12
C THR A 3 12.06 -4.83 -12.69
N ILE A 4 10.86 -4.70 -12.12
CA ILE A 4 10.54 -5.30 -10.82
C ILE A 4 10.68 -6.83 -10.85
N LEU A 5 10.39 -7.45 -11.99
CA LEU A 5 10.58 -8.89 -12.17
C LEU A 5 12.06 -9.26 -12.19
N ASP A 6 12.94 -8.40 -12.70
CA ASP A 6 14.39 -8.61 -12.60
C ASP A 6 14.88 -8.51 -11.16
N ASN A 7 14.31 -7.60 -10.36
CA ASN A 7 14.62 -7.53 -8.93
C ASN A 7 14.17 -8.80 -8.19
N LEU A 8 13.03 -9.38 -8.55
CA LEU A 8 12.58 -10.64 -7.96
C LEU A 8 13.52 -11.80 -8.32
N ARG A 9 13.95 -11.90 -9.59
CA ARG A 9 14.93 -12.90 -10.04
C ARG A 9 16.24 -12.82 -9.27
N GLU A 10 16.70 -11.61 -8.99
CA GLU A 10 17.89 -11.38 -8.15
C GLU A 10 17.64 -11.76 -6.70
N GLU A 11 16.49 -11.39 -6.13
CA GLU A 11 16.12 -11.68 -4.75
C GLU A 11 16.03 -13.20 -4.46
N ILE A 12 15.62 -14.00 -5.45
CA ILE A 12 15.57 -15.46 -5.34
C ILE A 12 16.80 -16.18 -5.89
N ALA A 13 17.80 -15.44 -6.38
CA ALA A 13 18.99 -15.96 -7.05
C ALA A 13 18.68 -16.92 -8.23
N GLN A 14 17.61 -16.65 -8.99
CA GLN A 14 17.22 -17.42 -10.18
C GLN A 14 17.11 -16.51 -11.41
N PRO A 15 18.22 -16.19 -12.09
CA PRO A 15 18.25 -15.23 -13.19
C PRO A 15 17.47 -15.70 -14.43
N ALA A 16 17.24 -17.00 -14.58
CA ALA A 16 16.51 -17.59 -15.71
C ALA A 16 15.02 -17.83 -15.41
N ALA A 17 14.52 -17.45 -14.21
CA ALA A 17 13.17 -17.79 -13.80
C ALA A 17 12.11 -17.18 -14.74
N GLY A 18 11.21 -18.05 -15.20
CA GLY A 18 10.09 -17.73 -16.07
C GLY A 18 8.94 -17.06 -15.31
N ALA A 19 7.95 -16.55 -16.04
CA ALA A 19 6.82 -15.84 -15.42
C ALA A 19 6.03 -16.73 -14.43
N GLU A 20 5.79 -18.01 -14.76
CA GLU A 20 5.06 -18.94 -13.89
C GLU A 20 5.79 -19.19 -12.56
N GLU A 21 7.12 -19.38 -12.61
CA GLU A 21 7.95 -19.57 -11.42
C GLU A 21 7.96 -18.31 -10.54
N LEU A 22 8.03 -17.13 -11.15
CA LEU A 22 7.96 -15.85 -10.43
C LEU A 22 6.59 -15.64 -9.78
N ILE A 23 5.50 -16.00 -10.45
CA ILE A 23 4.14 -15.92 -9.89
C ILE A 23 4.00 -16.87 -8.70
N ALA A 24 4.40 -18.13 -8.85
CA ALA A 24 4.36 -19.11 -7.76
C ALA A 24 5.21 -18.64 -6.56
N THR A 25 6.37 -18.06 -6.82
CA THR A 25 7.24 -17.47 -5.80
C THR A 25 6.56 -16.31 -5.07
N LEU A 26 5.91 -15.40 -5.79
CA LEU A 26 5.21 -14.27 -5.18
C LEU A 26 4.05 -14.72 -4.29
N PHE A 27 3.30 -15.74 -4.71
CA PHE A 27 2.26 -16.35 -3.87
C PHE A 27 2.85 -16.98 -2.61
N ALA A 28 3.93 -17.77 -2.73
CA ALA A 28 4.62 -18.34 -1.57
C ALA A 28 5.11 -17.24 -0.62
N PHE A 29 5.65 -16.13 -1.14
CA PHE A 29 6.08 -15.01 -0.30
C PHE A 29 4.91 -14.37 0.45
N MET A 30 3.73 -14.29 -0.16
CA MET A 30 2.52 -13.81 0.51
C MET A 30 2.06 -14.76 1.62
N ASP A 31 2.04 -16.08 1.34
CA ASP A 31 1.65 -17.10 2.31
C ASP A 31 2.59 -17.16 3.52
N GLU A 32 3.89 -16.89 3.29
CA GLU A 32 4.93 -16.87 4.33
C GLU A 32 5.01 -15.54 5.11
N ASP A 33 4.22 -14.52 4.74
CA ASP A 33 4.40 -13.12 5.19
C ASP A 33 5.87 -12.65 5.03
N ARG A 34 6.50 -13.06 3.92
CA ARG A 34 7.91 -12.80 3.69
C ARG A 34 8.14 -11.32 3.38
N LYS A 35 9.12 -10.73 4.07
CA LYS A 35 9.60 -9.37 3.81
C LYS A 35 10.41 -9.32 2.51
N SER A 36 9.71 -9.23 1.38
CA SER A 36 10.30 -9.12 0.03
C SER A 36 10.17 -7.70 -0.52
N THR A 37 11.28 -7.16 -1.05
CA THR A 37 11.28 -5.82 -1.66
C THR A 37 10.59 -5.84 -3.02
N ALA A 38 10.82 -6.88 -3.82
CA ALA A 38 10.20 -7.02 -5.14
C ALA A 38 8.68 -7.22 -5.03
N LEU A 39 8.22 -8.07 -4.10
CA LEU A 39 6.78 -8.27 -3.84
C LEU A 39 6.12 -6.94 -3.43
N LYS A 40 6.70 -6.23 -2.46
CA LYS A 40 6.15 -4.95 -1.97
C LYS A 40 6.07 -3.89 -3.08
N ALA A 41 7.07 -3.82 -3.96
CA ALA A 41 7.06 -2.91 -5.09
C ALA A 41 5.94 -3.26 -6.09
N LEU A 42 5.77 -4.55 -6.40
CA LEU A 42 4.72 -5.02 -7.31
C LEU A 42 3.32 -4.75 -6.75
N GLN A 43 3.09 -5.08 -5.47
CA GLN A 43 1.84 -4.77 -4.76
C GLN A 43 1.52 -3.28 -4.82
N GLY A 44 2.53 -2.41 -4.61
CA GLY A 44 2.35 -0.97 -4.70
C GLY A 44 1.89 -0.48 -6.09
N ILE A 45 2.38 -1.09 -7.17
CA ILE A 45 1.93 -0.78 -8.53
C ILE A 45 0.50 -1.24 -8.76
N ILE A 46 0.20 -2.51 -8.42
CA ILE A 46 -1.14 -3.08 -8.59
C ILE A 46 -2.17 -2.28 -7.79
N TRP A 47 -1.85 -1.93 -6.55
CA TRP A 47 -2.74 -1.11 -5.71
C TRP A 47 -2.97 0.26 -6.32
N ARG A 48 -1.91 0.94 -6.76
CA ARG A 48 -2.04 2.26 -7.38
C ARG A 48 -2.97 2.22 -8.59
N ASP A 49 -2.80 1.23 -9.45
CA ASP A 49 -3.60 1.07 -10.65
C ASP A 49 -5.09 0.87 -10.31
N GLY A 50 -5.38 -0.06 -9.40
CA GLY A 50 -6.76 -0.34 -8.99
C GLY A 50 -7.45 0.83 -8.28
N TYR A 51 -6.74 1.57 -7.42
CA TYR A 51 -7.29 2.79 -6.81
C TYR A 51 -7.57 3.90 -7.82
N VAL A 52 -6.63 4.15 -8.75
CA VAL A 52 -6.77 5.21 -9.77
C VAL A 52 -7.90 4.90 -10.75
N HIS A 53 -8.11 3.62 -11.08
CA HIS A 53 -9.19 3.19 -11.96
C HIS A 53 -10.53 2.99 -11.25
N GLY A 54 -10.55 3.01 -9.91
CA GLY A 54 -11.76 2.78 -9.12
C GLY A 54 -12.20 1.31 -9.09
N ASP A 55 -11.29 0.37 -9.33
CA ASP A 55 -11.55 -1.07 -9.20
C ASP A 55 -11.87 -1.46 -7.76
N PHE A 56 -11.33 -0.68 -6.80
CA PHE A 56 -11.67 -0.71 -5.39
C PHE A 56 -11.36 0.65 -4.76
N THR A 57 -11.96 0.88 -3.60
CA THR A 57 -11.84 2.10 -2.80
C THR A 57 -11.30 1.78 -1.42
N GLY A 58 -10.79 2.82 -0.76
CA GLY A 58 -10.27 2.72 0.58
C GLY A 58 -11.43 2.70 1.56
N HIS A 59 -11.77 1.51 2.05
CA HIS A 59 -12.91 1.38 2.94
C HIS A 59 -12.70 2.13 4.26
N LEU A 60 -13.68 2.97 4.62
CA LEU A 60 -13.74 3.64 5.91
C LEU A 60 -15.00 3.20 6.65
N TYR A 61 -14.86 2.92 7.94
CA TYR A 61 -16.04 2.76 8.79
C TYR A 61 -16.80 4.10 8.85
N PRO A 62 -18.15 4.09 8.86
CA PRO A 62 -18.94 5.32 8.76
C PRO A 62 -18.68 6.38 9.84
N ASP A 63 -18.15 5.97 11.00
CA ASP A 63 -17.82 6.86 12.12
C ASP A 63 -16.42 7.50 12.03
N VAL A 64 -15.55 7.01 11.14
CA VAL A 64 -14.15 7.45 11.05
C VAL A 64 -14.03 8.88 10.55
N LEU A 65 -14.59 9.21 9.38
CA LEU A 65 -14.47 10.56 8.83
C LEU A 65 -15.07 11.63 9.77
N PRO A 66 -16.30 11.47 10.31
CA PRO A 66 -16.85 12.44 11.26
C PRO A 66 -15.98 12.65 12.52
N ALA A 67 -15.33 11.59 13.01
CA ALA A 67 -14.44 11.69 14.16
C ALA A 67 -13.15 12.47 13.82
N LEU A 68 -12.53 12.18 12.67
CA LEU A 68 -11.32 12.86 12.22
C LEU A 68 -11.57 14.36 12.00
N GLU A 69 -12.67 14.73 11.33
CA GLU A 69 -13.05 16.14 11.12
C GLU A 69 -13.29 16.86 12.44
N LYS A 70 -13.99 16.22 13.38
CA LYS A 70 -14.22 16.75 14.72
C LYS A 70 -12.89 17.03 15.42
N TRP A 71 -11.94 16.11 15.40
CA TRP A 71 -10.63 16.33 16.02
C TRP A 71 -9.83 17.44 15.34
N LYS A 72 -9.89 17.56 14.00
CA LYS A 72 -9.24 18.68 13.29
C LYS A 72 -9.86 20.03 13.65
N SER A 73 -11.19 20.12 13.77
CA SER A 73 -11.86 21.36 14.21
C SER A 73 -11.48 21.78 15.63
N GLN A 74 -11.01 20.83 16.46
CA GLN A 74 -10.50 21.09 17.81
C GLN A 74 -9.02 21.47 17.83
N GLY A 75 -8.35 21.53 16.67
CA GLY A 75 -6.93 21.83 16.56
C GLY A 75 -6.01 20.66 16.91
N ILE A 76 -6.50 19.42 16.90
CA ILE A 76 -5.70 18.23 17.16
C ILE A 76 -4.98 17.81 15.87
N ASP A 77 -3.67 17.59 15.95
CA ASP A 77 -2.90 17.02 14.84
C ASP A 77 -3.12 15.51 14.73
N LEU A 78 -3.36 15.03 13.51
CA LEU A 78 -3.68 13.64 13.24
C LEU A 78 -2.55 12.97 12.45
N TYR A 79 -2.15 11.77 12.88
CA TYR A 79 -1.09 11.00 12.24
C TYR A 79 -1.54 9.56 12.03
N VAL A 80 -1.11 8.95 10.92
CA VAL A 80 -1.30 7.52 10.65
C VAL A 80 -0.03 6.76 11.02
N TYR A 81 -0.18 5.67 11.77
CA TYR A 81 0.91 4.74 12.07
C TYR A 81 0.52 3.33 11.66
N SER A 82 1.23 2.75 10.69
CA SER A 82 0.90 1.43 10.13
C SER A 82 2.13 0.72 9.57
N SER A 83 2.12 -0.62 9.53
CA SER A 83 3.13 -1.43 8.85
C SER A 83 3.08 -1.30 7.31
N GLY A 84 1.94 -0.87 6.76
CA GLY A 84 1.79 -0.58 5.34
C GLY A 84 2.69 0.58 4.89
N SER A 85 3.13 0.57 3.63
CA SER A 85 3.99 1.65 3.13
C SER A 85 3.28 3.00 3.17
N VAL A 86 4.04 4.10 3.33
CA VAL A 86 3.49 5.46 3.24
C VAL A 86 2.70 5.67 1.93
N ALA A 87 3.18 5.09 0.82
CA ALA A 87 2.48 5.15 -0.46
C ALA A 87 1.11 4.43 -0.42
N ALA A 88 1.04 3.23 0.18
CA ALA A 88 -0.21 2.49 0.32
C ALA A 88 -1.22 3.24 1.21
N GLN A 89 -0.76 3.85 2.30
CA GLN A 89 -1.63 4.65 3.18
C GLN A 89 -2.18 5.90 2.45
N LYS A 90 -1.35 6.58 1.65
CA LYS A 90 -1.82 7.70 0.82
C LYS A 90 -2.86 7.27 -0.21
N LEU A 91 -2.71 6.09 -0.79
CA LEU A 91 -3.72 5.55 -1.72
C LEU A 91 -5.03 5.23 -0.99
N LEU A 92 -4.95 4.54 0.16
CA LEU A 92 -6.11 4.20 0.98
C LEU A 92 -6.96 5.44 1.34
N PHE A 93 -6.32 6.50 1.85
CA PHE A 93 -7.02 7.71 2.27
C PHE A 93 -7.33 8.69 1.12
N GLY A 94 -6.59 8.62 0.01
CA GLY A 94 -6.79 9.49 -1.15
C GLY A 94 -7.89 9.03 -2.09
N TYR A 95 -8.22 7.73 -2.06
CA TYR A 95 -9.25 7.10 -2.88
C TYR A 95 -10.26 6.36 -1.98
N SER A 96 -10.61 6.96 -0.85
CA SER A 96 -11.52 6.35 0.11
C SER A 96 -12.97 6.35 -0.38
N ASP A 97 -13.84 5.59 0.30
CA ASP A 97 -15.29 5.60 0.06
C ASP A 97 -15.90 7.01 0.19
N GLU A 98 -15.24 7.90 0.94
CA GLU A 98 -15.66 9.28 1.20
C GLU A 98 -14.87 10.31 0.37
N GLY A 99 -14.10 9.86 -0.63
CA GLY A 99 -13.21 10.70 -1.43
C GLY A 99 -11.81 10.88 -0.82
N ASP A 100 -11.11 11.95 -1.20
CA ASP A 100 -9.74 12.22 -0.70
C ASP A 100 -9.77 12.90 0.68
N ILE A 101 -9.43 12.12 1.70
CA ILE A 101 -9.34 12.60 3.09
C ILE A 101 -7.90 12.77 3.58
N THR A 102 -6.91 12.70 2.68
CA THR A 102 -5.48 12.79 3.06
C THR A 102 -5.12 14.13 3.71
N HIS A 103 -5.87 15.19 3.39
CA HIS A 103 -5.73 16.53 3.94
C HIS A 103 -5.99 16.61 5.46
N LEU A 104 -6.66 15.61 6.05
CA LEU A 104 -6.90 15.55 7.49
C LEU A 104 -5.64 15.16 8.27
N PHE A 105 -4.67 14.50 7.63
CA PHE A 105 -3.48 13.98 8.31
C PHE A 105 -2.28 14.91 8.18
N ASN A 106 -1.61 15.14 9.31
CA ASN A 106 -0.36 15.90 9.41
C ASN A 106 0.86 15.04 9.01
N GLY A 107 0.74 13.71 9.05
CA GLY A 107 1.81 12.82 8.62
C GLY A 107 1.42 11.34 8.68
N ILE A 108 2.26 10.52 8.03
CA ILE A 108 2.13 9.07 8.00
C ILE A 108 3.50 8.49 8.34
N SER A 109 3.56 7.57 9.30
CA SER A 109 4.77 6.90 9.74
C SER A 109 4.60 5.37 9.70
N ILE A 110 5.73 4.69 9.50
CA ILE A 110 5.83 3.23 9.54
C ILE A 110 6.73 2.80 10.71
N PRO A 111 6.52 1.62 11.33
CA PRO A 111 7.50 1.06 12.24
C PRO A 111 8.83 0.88 11.50
N TRP A 112 9.92 1.24 12.18
CA TRP A 112 11.32 1.27 11.71
C TRP A 112 11.69 0.25 10.64
#